data_AF-A0A662UYQ8-F1
#
_entry.id   AF-A0A662UYQ8-F1
#
_cell.length_a   1.000
_cell.length_b   1.000
_cell.length_c   1.000
_cell.angle_alpha   90.00
_cell.angle_beta   90.00
_cell.angle_gamma   90.00
#
_symmetry.space_group_name_H-M   'P 1'
#
loop_
_entity.id
_entity.type
_entity.pdbx_description
1 polymer ?
#
loop_
_entity_poly.entity_id
_entity_poly.type
_entity_poly.pdbx_seq_one_letter_code
_entity_poly.pdbx_strand_id
1 'polypeptide(L)'
;MRVSPSTYSRQLLAPTTVKEYCYCPAIPWIQWNYLVEPRPTPSMELGSEAKVPKLEEVAERVGLPKPRRYEVYVVDRVHGLAGKLDAVGGARSLGLEIL
;
A
#
# COMPACT_ATOMS: atom_id res chain seq x y z
N MET A 1 0.84 -21.59 -18.76
CA MET A 1 0.09 -20.45 -19.35
C MET A 1 -1.39 -20.69 -19.10
N ARG A 2 -2.02 -19.95 -18.17
CA ARG A 2 -3.46 -20.03 -17.91
C ARG A 2 -4.10 -18.71 -18.33
N VAL A 3 -5.25 -18.84 -18.98
CA VAL A 3 -6.03 -17.80 -19.65
C VAL A 3 -6.53 -16.77 -18.64
N SER A 4 -6.46 -15.50 -19.04
CA SER A 4 -7.08 -14.34 -18.39
C SER A 4 -8.59 -14.54 -18.22
N PRO A 5 -9.12 -14.48 -16.99
CA PRO A 5 -10.55 -14.38 -16.74
C PRO A 5 -10.84 -13.09 -15.98
N SER A 6 -11.10 -11.99 -16.69
CA SER A 6 -12.14 -11.01 -16.32
C SER A 6 -11.94 -9.69 -17.06
N THR A 7 -12.95 -9.34 -17.86
CA THR A 7 -13.12 -8.05 -18.51
C THR A 7 -13.93 -7.07 -17.62
N TYR A 8 -13.96 -7.24 -16.29
CA TYR A 8 -14.71 -6.35 -15.38
C TYR A 8 -14.11 -6.32 -13.96
N SER A 9 -13.12 -5.45 -13.75
CA SER A 9 -12.93 -4.71 -12.49
C SER A 9 -12.02 -3.53 -12.84
N ARG A 10 -12.24 -2.35 -12.27
CA ARG A 10 -11.17 -1.34 -12.34
C ARG A 10 -9.92 -2.01 -11.77
N GLN A 11 -8.84 -2.09 -12.54
CA GLN A 11 -7.56 -2.54 -12.00
C GLN A 11 -7.27 -1.66 -10.79
N LEU A 12 -7.19 -2.30 -9.62
CA LEU A 12 -6.88 -1.60 -8.38
C LEU A 12 -5.41 -1.22 -8.44
N LEU A 13 -5.13 0.07 -8.33
CA LEU A 13 -3.76 0.59 -8.31
C LEU A 13 -3.26 0.70 -6.87
N ALA A 14 -1.98 0.40 -6.67
CA ALA A 14 -1.34 0.66 -5.40
C ALA A 14 -1.13 2.17 -5.21
N PRO A 15 -1.26 2.71 -3.97
CA PRO A 15 -0.84 4.08 -3.67
C PRO A 15 0.61 4.36 -4.09
N THR A 16 1.48 3.35 -4.05
CA THR A 16 2.85 3.44 -4.56
C THR A 16 2.88 3.74 -6.05
N THR A 17 2.02 3.13 -6.87
CA THR A 17 1.93 3.43 -8.31
C THR A 17 1.53 4.88 -8.55
N VAL A 18 0.62 5.42 -7.75
CA VAL A 18 0.22 6.84 -7.82
C VAL A 18 1.39 7.75 -7.42
N LYS A 19 2.11 7.40 -6.35
CA LYS A 19 3.32 8.13 -5.91
C LYS A 19 4.39 8.15 -7.01
N GLU A 20 4.67 7.01 -7.64
CA GLU A 20 5.62 6.93 -8.76
C GLU A 20 5.15 7.74 -9.97
N TYR A 21 3.86 7.72 -10.30
CA TYR A 21 3.30 8.55 -11.37
C TYR A 21 3.50 10.05 -11.11
N CYS A 22 3.23 10.51 -9.88
CA CYS A 22 3.44 11.90 -9.48
C CYS A 22 4.91 12.33 -9.53
N TYR A 23 5.83 11.41 -9.25
CA TYR A 23 7.27 11.66 -9.34
C TYR A 23 7.75 11.69 -10.79
N CYS A 24 7.43 10.65 -11.57
CA CYS A 24 7.76 10.53 -12.99
C CYS A 24 6.76 9.60 -13.70
N PRO A 25 5.86 10.12 -14.55
CA PRO A 25 4.85 9.33 -15.25
C PRO A 25 5.39 8.18 -16.12
N ALA A 26 6.66 8.27 -16.55
CA ALA A 26 7.30 7.22 -17.33
C ALA A 26 7.54 5.95 -16.50
N ILE A 27 7.77 6.07 -15.18
CA ILE A 27 8.04 4.91 -14.32
C ILE A 27 6.87 3.91 -14.34
N PRO A 28 5.63 4.27 -13.96
CA PRO A 28 4.52 3.31 -13.99
C PRO A 28 4.22 2.80 -15.40
N TRP A 29 4.44 3.61 -16.45
CA TRP A 29 4.32 3.14 -17.83
C TRP A 29 5.35 2.04 -18.15
N ILE A 30 6.61 2.23 -17.76
CA ILE A 30 7.68 1.24 -17.96
C ILE A 30 7.37 -0.03 -17.15
N GLN A 31 7.02 0.11 -15.87
CA GLN A 31 6.66 -1.02 -15.00
C GLN A 31 5.50 -1.83 -15.59
N TRP A 32 4.48 -1.15 -16.13
CA TRP A 32 3.32 -1.78 -16.75
C TRP A 32 3.64 -2.52 -18.05
N ASN A 33 4.40 -1.90 -18.95
CA ASN A 33 4.65 -2.44 -20.28
C ASN A 33 5.78 -3.47 -20.31
N TYR A 34 6.78 -3.32 -19.44
CA TYR A 34 7.94 -4.21 -19.40
C TYR A 34 7.93 -5.17 -18.22
N LEU A 35 6.96 -5.06 -17.30
CA LEU A 35 6.83 -5.91 -16.11
C LEU A 35 8.12 -5.93 -15.26
N VAL A 36 8.76 -4.78 -15.14
CA VAL A 36 9.98 -4.58 -14.35
C VAL A 36 9.68 -3.72 -13.13
N GLU A 37 10.43 -3.93 -12.05
CA GLU A 37 10.40 -3.07 -10.88
C GLU A 37 11.75 -2.38 -10.68
N PRO A 38 11.76 -1.13 -10.18
CA PRO A 38 12.99 -0.47 -9.76
C PRO A 38 13.70 -1.31 -8.70
N ARG A 39 15.03 -1.37 -8.77
CA ARG A 39 15.80 -1.97 -7.68
C ARG A 39 15.60 -1.13 -6.41
N PRO A 40 15.35 -1.76 -5.25
CA PRO A 40 15.22 -1.04 -4.01
C PRO A 40 16.53 -0.30 -3.70
N THR A 41 16.41 0.92 -3.21
CA THR A 41 17.57 1.63 -2.65
C THR A 41 17.90 1.06 -1.26
N PRO A 42 19.12 1.25 -0.74
CA PRO A 42 19.46 0.80 0.62
C PRO A 42 18.48 1.33 1.69
N SER A 43 17.95 2.54 1.51
CA SER A 43 16.94 3.11 2.41
C SER A 43 15.60 2.37 2.36
N MET A 44 15.21 1.88 1.18
CA MET A 44 14.00 1.08 1.01
C MET A 44 14.17 -0.32 1.58
N GLU A 45 15.36 -0.91 1.45
CA GLU A 45 15.69 -2.21 2.07
C GLU A 45 15.59 -2.11 3.60
N LEU A 46 16.24 -1.10 4.20
CA LEU A 46 16.14 -0.82 5.63
C LEU A 46 14.69 -0.57 6.08
N GLY A 47 13.91 0.13 5.26
CA GLY A 47 12.49 0.38 5.53
C GLY A 47 11.62 -0.88 5.44
N SER A 48 11.96 -1.83 4.57
CA SER A 48 11.20 -3.07 4.36
C SER A 48 11.27 -4.04 5.55
N GLU A 49 12.31 -3.90 6.38
CA GLU A 49 12.50 -4.69 7.60
C GLU A 49 11.62 -4.21 8.77
N ALA A 50 10.87 -3.11 8.59
CA ALA A 50 9.98 -2.57 9.61
C ALA A 50 8.80 -3.51 9.90
N LYS A 51 9.01 -4.44 10.84
CA LYS A 51 7.98 -5.33 11.37
C LYS A 51 7.08 -4.61 12.38
N VAL A 52 5.96 -5.25 12.72
CA VAL A 52 4.97 -4.76 13.73
C VAL A 52 5.60 -4.16 15.00
N PRO A 53 6.65 -4.74 15.63
CA PRO A 53 7.27 -4.12 16.81
C PRO A 53 7.81 -2.71 16.56
N LYS A 54 8.38 -2.45 15.37
CA LYS A 54 8.86 -1.13 14.99
C LYS A 54 7.70 -0.19 14.67
N LEU A 55 6.66 -0.70 14.03
CA LEU A 55 5.43 0.06 13.77
C LEU A 55 4.74 0.49 15.06
N GLU A 56 4.78 -0.35 16.09
CA GLU A 56 4.25 -0.02 17.42
C GLU A 56 5.06 1.08 18.11
N GLU A 57 6.40 1.00 18.10
CA GLU A 57 7.28 2.06 18.61
C GLU A 57 7.00 3.39 17.91
N VAL A 58 6.87 3.37 16.58
CA VAL A 58 6.52 4.55 15.78
C VAL A 58 5.13 5.05 16.13
N ALA A 59 4.14 4.16 16.30
CA ALA A 59 2.78 4.52 16.66
C ALA A 59 2.69 5.19 18.04
N GLU A 60 3.48 4.76 19.02
CA GLU A 60 3.59 5.44 20.31
C GLU A 60 4.24 6.82 20.14
N ARG A 61 5.35 6.91 19.39
CA ARG A 61 6.07 8.17 19.17
C ARG A 61 5.22 9.25 18.49
N VAL A 62 4.35 8.87 17.56
CA VAL A 62 3.44 9.80 16.86
C VAL A 62 2.09 9.99 17.58
N GLY A 63 1.88 9.37 18.74
CA GLY A 63 0.64 9.50 19.50
C GLY A 63 -0.59 8.88 18.82
N LEU A 64 -0.41 7.81 18.04
CA LEU A 64 -1.52 7.14 17.35
C LEU A 64 -2.50 6.55 18.39
N PRO A 65 -3.80 6.88 18.37
CA PRO A 65 -4.73 6.48 19.42
C PRO A 65 -5.02 4.97 19.40
N LYS A 66 -5.28 4.41 20.59
CA LYS A 66 -5.72 3.00 20.75
C LYS A 66 -7.24 2.88 20.53
N PRO A 67 -7.76 1.70 20.10
CA PRO A 67 -7.02 0.50 19.70
C PRO A 67 -6.27 0.70 18.38
N ARG A 68 -5.15 -0.01 18.21
CA ARG A 68 -4.32 0.04 16.99
C ARG A 68 -4.40 -1.28 16.24
N ARG A 69 -4.39 -1.20 14.91
CA ARG A 69 -4.22 -2.33 13.99
C ARG A 69 -3.04 -2.02 13.08
N TYR A 70 -2.23 -3.02 12.75
CA TYR A 70 -1.05 -2.88 11.91
C TYR A 70 -1.22 -3.68 10.63
N GLU A 71 -0.52 -3.27 9.58
CA GLU A 71 -0.50 -3.98 8.29
C GLU A 71 -1.92 -4.24 7.72
N VAL A 72 -2.78 -3.22 7.78
CA VAL A 72 -4.20 -3.34 7.42
C VAL A 72 -4.36 -3.19 5.91
N TYR A 73 -4.94 -4.19 5.25
CA TYR A 73 -5.33 -4.09 3.85
C TYR A 73 -6.59 -3.26 3.69
N VAL A 74 -6.57 -2.36 2.72
CA VAL A 74 -7.68 -1.45 2.42
C VAL A 74 -7.93 -1.41 0.93
N VAL A 75 -9.20 -1.39 0.55
CA VAL A 75 -9.65 -1.22 -0.83
C VAL A 75 -10.60 -0.05 -0.93
N ASP A 76 -10.28 0.88 -1.84
CA ASP A 76 -11.17 1.95 -2.26
C ASP A 76 -11.67 1.64 -3.67
N ARG A 77 -12.89 1.11 -3.76
CA ARG A 77 -13.53 0.77 -5.04
C ARG A 77 -13.97 2.00 -5.84
N VAL A 78 -14.22 3.13 -5.18
CA VAL A 78 -14.67 4.37 -5.82
C VAL A 78 -13.53 4.99 -6.62
N HIS A 79 -12.32 4.97 -6.07
CA HIS A 79 -11.13 5.50 -6.74
C HIS A 79 -10.29 4.42 -7.44
N GLY A 80 -10.61 3.14 -7.24
CA GLY A 80 -9.88 2.03 -7.84
C GLY A 80 -8.48 1.86 -7.23
N LEU A 81 -8.36 1.99 -5.90
CA LEU A 81 -7.10 1.87 -5.17
C LEU A 81 -7.14 0.67 -4.22
N ALA A 82 -6.00 0.00 -4.06
CA ALA A 82 -5.82 -1.01 -3.02
C ALA A 82 -4.40 -0.95 -2.46
N GLY A 83 -4.25 -1.13 -1.16
CA GLY A 83 -2.94 -1.09 -0.53
C GLY A 83 -2.95 -1.61 0.90
N LYS A 84 -1.78 -1.53 1.52
CA LYS A 84 -1.56 -1.92 2.91
C LYS A 84 -1.16 -0.69 3.70
N LEU A 85 -1.89 -0.40 4.77
CA LEU A 85 -1.56 0.65 5.73
C LEU A 85 -0.66 0.07 6.81
N ASP A 86 0.39 0.80 7.20
CA ASP A 86 1.30 0.36 8.26
C ASP A 86 0.60 0.29 9.62
N ALA A 87 -0.21 1.30 9.95
CA ALA A 87 -0.96 1.36 11.20
C ALA A 87 -2.26 2.19 11.08
N VAL A 88 -3.30 1.77 11.80
CA VAL A 88 -4.57 2.49 11.96
C VAL A 88 -4.90 2.56 13.45
N GLY A 89 -5.27 3.73 13.95
CA GLY A 89 -5.62 3.95 15.36
C GLY A 89 -7.06 4.46 15.56
N GLY A 90 -7.62 4.17 16.73
CA GLY A 90 -8.88 4.74 17.20
C GLY A 90 -10.12 3.84 17.06
N ALA A 91 -11.16 4.17 17.84
CA ALA A 91 -12.36 3.34 18.02
C ALA A 91 -13.26 3.21 16.78
N ARG A 92 -13.17 4.13 15.82
CA ARG A 92 -13.96 4.10 14.56
C ARG A 92 -13.23 3.47 13.38
N SER A 93 -12.12 2.77 13.62
CA SER A 93 -11.34 2.06 12.59
C SER A 93 -12.10 0.92 11.88
N LEU A 94 -13.34 0.62 12.29
CA LEU A 94 -14.26 -0.36 11.70
C LEU A 94 -14.94 0.09 10.39
N GLY A 95 -14.75 1.34 9.94
CA GLY A 95 -15.42 1.89 8.75
C GLY A 95 -14.71 1.64 7.41
N LEU A 96 -13.51 1.05 7.42
CA LEU A 96 -12.86 0.57 6.20
C LEU A 96 -13.37 -0.86 5.95
N GLU A 97 -13.74 -1.18 4.71
CA GLU A 97 -13.89 -2.59 4.31
C GLU A 97 -12.51 -3.24 4.43
N ILE A 98 -12.21 -3.76 5.62
CA ILE A 98 -11.01 -4.55 5.90
C ILE A 98 -11.30 -5.92 5.29
N LEU A 99 -10.62 -6.22 4.17
CA LEU A 99 -10.63 -7.54 3.55
C LEU A 99 -9.79 -8.53 4.36
#